data_AF-A0A0C4ETJ8-F1
#
_entry.id   AF-A0A0C4ETJ8-F1
#
_cell.length_a   1.000
_cell.length_b   1.000
_cell.length_c   1.000
_cell.angle_alpha   90.00
_cell.angle_beta   90.00
_cell.angle_gamma   90.00
#
_symmetry.space_group_name_H-M   'P 1'
#
loop_
_entity.id
_entity.type
_entity.pdbx_description
1 polymer ?
#
loop_
_entity_poly.entity_id
_entity_poly.type
_entity_poly.pdbx_seq_one_letter_code
_entity_poly.pdbx_strand_id
1 'polypeptide(L)'
;MDKVSPLVLKTVIEGIPLLSLDNYTFWRTCVINFLDLCKFRKALTTDDNKLNSDENDFLKAIIVAKLESTVQANVVDSTNEDSAKLTWNSIVKFFASTQNLNKAHIFQSFLCAPYTPANIAGFITSMKIFQSQLIQVGWTFTDNAIGHMVLHKFPIDMKDIVNQITHSDKEPTLEVVINHLRIHQNNLESQETLNAGSRSNPITLFTDESKKC
;
A
#
# COMPACT_ATOMS: atom_id res chain seq x y z
N MET A 1 32.90 -14.49 -13.70
CA MET A 1 31.55 -14.85 -13.23
C MET A 1 31.46 -16.36 -13.12
N ASP A 2 31.26 -16.92 -11.92
CA ASP A 2 30.69 -18.27 -11.81
C ASP A 2 29.39 -18.27 -12.63
N LYS A 3 29.26 -19.20 -13.57
CA LYS A 3 28.21 -19.19 -14.61
C LYS A 3 26.83 -19.34 -13.99
N VAL A 4 26.22 -18.23 -13.58
CA VAL A 4 24.77 -18.14 -13.45
C VAL A 4 24.19 -18.52 -14.81
N SER A 5 23.22 -19.43 -14.83
CA SER A 5 22.57 -19.87 -16.06
C SER A 5 22.01 -18.64 -16.80
N PRO A 6 22.31 -18.45 -18.10
CA PRO A 6 21.77 -17.33 -18.89
C PRO A 6 20.24 -17.26 -18.85
N LEU A 7 19.57 -18.41 -18.73
CA LEU A 7 18.12 -18.48 -18.58
C LEU A 7 17.65 -17.85 -17.27
N VAL A 8 18.33 -18.16 -16.16
CA VAL A 8 18.01 -17.59 -14.84
C VAL A 8 18.25 -16.09 -14.85
N LEU A 9 19.36 -15.64 -15.43
CA LEU A 9 19.67 -14.22 -15.56
C LEU A 9 18.60 -13.47 -16.36
N LYS A 10 18.15 -14.04 -17.48
CA LYS A 10 17.07 -13.48 -18.29
C LYS A 10 15.77 -13.36 -17.49
N THR A 11 15.34 -14.41 -16.81
CA THR A 11 14.12 -14.41 -15.98
C THR A 11 14.17 -13.33 -14.90
N VAL A 12 15.31 -13.16 -14.23
CA VAL A 12 15.48 -12.14 -13.20
C VAL A 12 15.42 -10.73 -13.79
N ILE A 13 16.07 -10.49 -14.93
CA ILE A 13 16.04 -9.18 -15.60
C ILE A 13 14.62 -8.85 -16.09
N GLU A 14 13.90 -9.81 -16.66
CA GLU A 14 12.50 -9.64 -17.09
C GLU A 14 11.59 -9.33 -15.90
N GLY A 15 11.83 -9.94 -14.74
CA GLY A 15 11.09 -9.69 -13.49
C GLY A 15 11.34 -8.33 -12.84
N ILE A 16 12.35 -7.56 -13.26
CA ILE A 16 12.53 -6.18 -12.80
C ILE A 16 11.45 -5.31 -13.46
N PRO A 17 10.57 -4.63 -12.69
CA PRO A 17 9.57 -3.73 -13.26
C PRO A 17 10.24 -2.49 -13.88
N LEU A 18 9.48 -1.74 -14.69
CA LEU A 18 9.91 -0.39 -15.09
C LEU A 18 9.81 0.55 -13.87
N LEU A 19 10.86 1.31 -13.57
CA LEU A 19 10.88 2.23 -12.43
C LEU A 19 9.99 3.44 -12.70
N SER A 20 8.99 3.63 -11.84
CA SER A 20 8.11 4.79 -11.79
C SER A 20 8.23 5.50 -10.43
N LEU A 21 7.51 6.62 -10.25
CA LEU A 21 7.52 7.38 -9.00
C LEU A 21 6.93 6.61 -7.79
N ASP A 22 6.10 5.59 -8.06
CA ASP A 22 5.28 4.91 -7.03
C ASP A 22 5.81 3.52 -6.64
N ASN A 23 6.75 2.96 -7.42
CA ASN A 23 7.19 1.57 -7.24
C ASN A 23 8.66 1.41 -6.81
N TYR A 24 9.35 2.50 -6.45
CA TYR A 24 10.78 2.51 -6.12
C TYR A 24 11.20 1.42 -5.14
N THR A 25 10.48 1.23 -4.02
CA THR A 25 10.82 0.21 -3.01
C THR A 25 10.82 -1.21 -3.61
N PHE A 26 9.82 -1.52 -4.42
CA PHE A 26 9.69 -2.82 -5.09
C PHE A 26 10.76 -2.98 -6.18
N TRP A 27 10.91 -1.97 -7.05
CA TRP A 27 11.95 -1.94 -8.09
C TRP A 27 13.35 -2.14 -7.50
N ARG A 28 13.68 -1.39 -6.45
CA ARG A 28 14.99 -1.46 -5.77
C ARG A 28 15.24 -2.86 -5.21
N THR A 29 14.22 -3.51 -4.66
CA THR A 29 14.33 -4.89 -4.16
C THR A 29 14.66 -5.87 -5.30
N CYS A 30 13.96 -5.78 -6.44
CA CYS A 30 14.24 -6.60 -7.62
C CYS A 30 15.66 -6.36 -8.16
N VAL A 31 16.11 -5.10 -8.24
CA VAL A 31 17.47 -4.78 -8.71
C VAL A 31 18.54 -5.26 -7.74
N ILE A 32 18.36 -5.11 -6.43
CA ILE A 32 19.31 -5.63 -5.43
C ILE A 32 19.43 -7.16 -5.53
N ASN A 33 18.31 -7.87 -5.70
CA ASN A 33 18.33 -9.32 -5.90
C ASN A 33 19.09 -9.72 -7.17
N PHE A 34 18.90 -8.98 -8.26
CA PHE A 34 19.67 -9.15 -9.50
C PHE A 34 21.19 -8.91 -9.27
N LEU A 35 21.55 -7.85 -8.55
CA LEU A 35 22.95 -7.52 -8.26
C LEU A 35 23.62 -8.56 -7.35
N ASP A 36 22.88 -9.12 -6.39
CA ASP A 36 23.35 -10.19 -5.53
C ASP A 36 23.61 -11.47 -6.34
N LEU A 37 22.73 -11.81 -7.28
CA LEU A 37 22.93 -12.93 -8.20
C LEU A 37 24.18 -12.76 -9.06
N CYS A 38 24.44 -11.55 -9.54
CA CYS A 38 25.61 -11.23 -10.37
C CYS A 38 26.89 -10.92 -9.57
N LYS A 39 26.81 -10.89 -8.23
CA LYS A 39 27.89 -10.48 -7.31
C LYS A 39 28.38 -9.03 -7.49
N PHE A 40 27.54 -8.15 -8.06
CA PHE A 40 27.88 -6.74 -8.31
C PHE A 40 27.38 -5.78 -7.23
N ARG A 41 26.61 -6.26 -6.24
CA ARG A 41 26.01 -5.38 -5.22
C ARG A 41 27.04 -4.45 -4.57
N LYS A 42 28.13 -4.99 -4.03
CA LYS A 42 29.18 -4.16 -3.40
C LYS A 42 29.79 -3.16 -4.39
N ALA A 43 30.12 -3.60 -5.60
CA ALA A 43 30.72 -2.72 -6.62
C ALA A 43 29.81 -1.55 -7.03
N LEU A 44 28.50 -1.73 -7.01
CA LEU A 44 27.55 -0.67 -7.35
C LEU A 44 27.18 0.20 -6.13
N THR A 45 27.07 -0.38 -4.93
CA THR A 45 26.53 0.33 -3.76
C THR A 45 27.57 0.89 -2.79
N THR A 46 28.85 0.48 -2.88
CA THR A 46 29.91 0.97 -1.99
C THR A 46 31.03 1.67 -2.77
N ASP A 47 31.82 2.47 -2.07
CA ASP A 47 32.96 3.19 -2.65
C ASP A 47 34.22 2.34 -2.83
N ASP A 48 34.24 1.17 -2.20
CA ASP A 48 35.44 0.33 -2.09
C ASP A 48 35.72 -0.54 -3.32
N ASN A 49 34.68 -0.91 -4.09
CA ASN A 49 34.82 -1.83 -5.23
C ASN A 49 34.60 -1.10 -6.55
N LYS A 50 35.51 -1.27 -7.50
CA LYS A 50 35.45 -0.64 -8.83
C LYS A 50 34.94 -1.63 -9.88
N LEU A 51 33.91 -1.23 -10.61
CA LEU A 51 33.46 -1.94 -11.82
C LEU A 51 34.51 -1.78 -12.92
N ASN A 52 34.77 -2.84 -13.67
CA ASN A 52 35.51 -2.71 -14.93
C ASN A 52 34.59 -2.15 -16.05
N SER A 53 35.15 -1.90 -17.24
CA SER A 53 34.39 -1.28 -18.34
C SER A 53 33.19 -2.13 -18.79
N ASP A 54 33.41 -3.43 -18.98
CA ASP A 54 32.37 -4.35 -19.46
C ASP A 54 31.24 -4.51 -18.42
N GLU A 55 31.62 -4.60 -17.14
CA GLU A 55 30.66 -4.65 -16.02
C GLU A 55 29.85 -3.37 -15.91
N ASN A 56 30.50 -2.22 -16.12
CA ASN A 56 29.83 -0.92 -16.13
C ASN A 56 28.82 -0.83 -17.28
N ASP A 57 29.21 -1.19 -18.49
CA ASP A 57 28.31 -1.14 -19.66
C ASP A 57 27.14 -2.12 -19.52
N PHE A 58 27.39 -3.32 -19.01
CA PHE A 58 26.36 -4.32 -18.74
C PHE A 58 25.32 -3.82 -17.73
N LEU A 59 25.77 -3.30 -16.58
CA LEU A 59 24.88 -2.80 -15.54
C LEU A 59 24.15 -1.53 -15.97
N LYS A 60 24.83 -0.61 -16.66
CA LYS A 60 24.24 0.61 -17.21
C LYS A 60 23.08 0.26 -18.14
N ALA A 61 23.30 -0.63 -19.10
CA ALA A 61 22.29 -1.02 -20.07
C ALA A 61 21.01 -1.54 -19.39
N ILE A 62 21.16 -2.40 -18.37
CA ILE A 62 20.01 -2.95 -17.63
C ILE A 62 19.32 -1.89 -16.79
N ILE A 63 20.07 -1.08 -16.03
CA ILE A 63 19.49 -0.04 -15.17
C ILE A 63 18.70 0.95 -16.00
N VAL A 64 19.29 1.49 -17.07
CA VAL A 64 18.66 2.49 -17.94
C VAL A 64 17.45 1.89 -18.67
N ALA A 65 17.53 0.65 -19.15
CA ALA A 65 16.39 -0.02 -19.80
C ALA A 65 15.20 -0.27 -18.86
N LYS A 66 15.41 -0.20 -17.53
CA LYS A 66 14.38 -0.37 -16.51
C LYS A 66 13.94 0.95 -15.89
N LEU A 67 14.18 2.08 -16.56
CA LEU A 67 13.64 3.39 -16.19
C LEU A 67 12.47 3.78 -17.09
N GLU A 68 11.39 4.27 -16.49
CA GLU A 68 10.39 5.01 -17.25
C GLU A 68 10.99 6.33 -17.75
N SER A 69 10.54 6.81 -18.92
CA SER A 69 11.10 8.01 -19.54
C SER A 69 11.07 9.25 -18.65
N THR A 70 10.00 9.40 -17.86
CA THR A 70 9.84 10.48 -16.88
C THR A 70 10.88 10.40 -15.77
N VAL A 71 11.17 9.20 -15.26
CA VAL A 71 12.20 8.99 -14.24
C VAL A 71 13.57 9.22 -14.86
N GLN A 72 13.85 8.62 -16.02
CA GLN A 72 15.14 8.73 -16.71
C GLN A 72 15.56 10.19 -16.92
N ALA A 73 14.65 11.06 -17.35
CA ALA A 73 14.92 12.49 -17.55
C ALA A 73 15.32 13.25 -16.26
N ASN A 74 14.97 12.71 -15.08
CA ASN A 74 15.28 13.32 -13.79
C ASN A 74 16.55 12.75 -13.14
N VAL A 75 16.98 11.54 -13.55
CA VAL A 75 18.10 10.84 -12.89
C VAL A 75 19.32 10.64 -13.79
N VAL A 76 19.17 10.69 -15.12
CA VAL A 76 20.27 10.53 -16.08
C VAL A 76 20.64 11.88 -16.69
N ASP A 77 21.92 12.22 -16.67
CA ASP A 77 22.48 13.44 -17.26
C ASP A 77 23.87 13.17 -17.89
N SER A 78 24.46 14.18 -18.52
CA SER A 78 25.77 14.07 -19.17
C SER A 78 26.94 13.77 -18.22
N THR A 79 26.74 13.83 -16.90
CA THR A 79 27.78 13.54 -15.91
C THR A 79 27.74 12.08 -15.44
N ASN A 80 26.60 11.42 -15.58
CA ASN A 80 26.37 10.07 -15.06
C ASN A 80 25.97 9.04 -16.13
N GLU A 81 25.64 9.46 -17.35
CA GLU A 81 25.14 8.59 -18.42
C GLU A 81 26.08 7.44 -18.74
N ASP A 82 27.39 7.64 -18.59
CA ASP A 82 28.40 6.62 -18.86
C ASP A 82 28.78 5.77 -17.64
N SER A 83 28.23 6.03 -16.47
CA SER A 83 28.56 5.31 -15.24
C SER A 83 27.34 4.69 -14.59
N ALA A 84 27.29 3.36 -14.56
CA ALA A 84 26.26 2.60 -13.86
C ALA A 84 26.18 2.99 -12.38
N LYS A 85 27.34 3.22 -11.75
CA LYS A 85 27.44 3.62 -10.35
C LYS A 85 26.91 5.03 -10.11
N LEU A 86 27.29 6.01 -10.94
CA LEU A 86 26.77 7.37 -10.80
C LEU A 86 25.26 7.42 -11.08
N THR A 87 24.79 6.69 -12.10
CA THR A 87 23.35 6.56 -12.40
C THR A 87 22.60 5.94 -11.22
N TRP A 88 23.11 4.85 -10.63
CA TRP A 88 22.53 4.23 -9.44
C TRP A 88 22.44 5.21 -8.27
N ASN A 89 23.53 5.94 -7.99
CA ASN A 89 23.56 6.94 -6.92
C ASN A 89 22.58 8.08 -7.17
N SER A 90 22.45 8.53 -8.42
CA SER A 90 21.47 9.55 -8.83
C SER A 90 20.04 9.08 -8.58
N ILE A 91 19.71 7.84 -8.97
CA ILE A 91 18.41 7.20 -8.69
C ILE A 91 18.14 7.16 -7.19
N VAL A 92 19.08 6.65 -6.40
CA VAL A 92 18.93 6.55 -4.94
C VAL A 92 18.73 7.94 -4.31
N LYS A 93 19.47 8.94 -4.75
CA LYS A 93 19.36 10.32 -4.25
C LYS A 93 18.03 10.97 -4.62
N PHE A 94 17.61 10.85 -5.89
CA PHE A 94 16.33 11.36 -6.37
C PHE A 94 15.18 10.76 -5.58
N PHE A 95 15.15 9.44 -5.46
CA PHE A 95 14.07 8.78 -4.71
C PHE A 95 14.18 8.96 -3.20
N ALA A 96 15.35 9.17 -2.60
CA ALA A 96 15.43 9.57 -1.19
C ALA A 96 14.79 10.95 -0.95
N SER A 97 15.02 11.90 -1.86
CA SER A 97 14.40 13.23 -1.82
C SER A 97 12.88 13.15 -2.05
N THR A 98 12.49 12.44 -3.11
CA THR A 98 11.08 12.26 -3.50
C THR A 98 10.32 11.39 -2.50
N GLN A 99 10.97 10.43 -1.84
CA GLN A 99 10.34 9.60 -0.81
C GLN A 99 9.90 10.43 0.39
N ASN A 100 10.63 11.45 0.82
CA ASN A 100 10.17 12.32 1.91
C ASN A 100 8.94 13.15 1.51
N LEU A 101 8.94 13.68 0.28
CA LEU A 101 7.80 14.41 -0.27
C LEU A 101 6.58 13.49 -0.48
N ASN A 102 6.80 12.30 -1.03
CA ASN A 102 5.79 11.26 -1.25
C ASN A 102 5.27 10.71 0.08
N LYS A 103 6.13 10.51 1.09
CA LYS A 103 5.75 10.13 2.46
C LYS A 103 4.76 11.14 3.04
N ALA A 104 5.08 12.43 2.93
CA ALA A 104 4.21 13.50 3.40
C ALA A 104 2.91 13.55 2.61
N HIS A 105 2.96 13.43 1.27
CA HIS A 105 1.78 13.47 0.41
C HIS A 105 0.83 12.28 0.65
N ILE A 106 1.35 11.06 0.78
CA ILE A 106 0.53 9.86 1.08
C ILE A 106 -0.06 9.96 2.47
N PHE A 107 0.69 10.44 3.46
CA PHE A 107 0.18 10.69 4.80
C PHE A 107 -0.92 11.75 4.80
N GLN A 108 -0.72 12.84 4.06
CA GLN A 108 -1.73 13.89 3.91
C GLN A 108 -2.99 13.38 3.19
N SER A 109 -2.81 12.59 2.13
CA SER A 109 -3.91 11.95 1.39
C SER A 109 -4.69 11.00 2.31
N PHE A 110 -3.98 10.20 3.10
CA PHE A 110 -4.59 9.37 4.14
C PHE A 110 -5.38 10.22 5.13
N LEU A 111 -4.82 11.30 5.69
CA LEU A 111 -5.50 12.18 6.65
C LEU A 111 -6.74 12.87 6.06
N CYS A 112 -6.68 13.30 4.80
CA CYS A 112 -7.77 14.01 4.15
C CYS A 112 -8.87 13.10 3.58
N ALA A 113 -8.60 11.79 3.43
CA ALA A 113 -9.58 10.84 2.93
C ALA A 113 -10.84 10.83 3.83
N PRO A 114 -12.01 11.26 3.32
CA PRO A 114 -13.23 11.34 4.11
C PRO A 114 -13.87 9.96 4.27
N TYR A 115 -14.66 9.81 5.33
CA TYR A 115 -15.60 8.70 5.44
C TYR A 115 -16.80 8.94 4.51
N THR A 116 -17.21 7.91 3.78
CA THR A 116 -18.36 7.97 2.86
C THR A 116 -19.44 7.00 3.34
N PRO A 117 -20.52 7.48 4.01
CA PRO A 117 -21.58 6.62 4.54
C PRO A 117 -22.25 5.75 3.47
N ALA A 118 -22.39 6.28 2.25
CA ALA A 118 -22.98 5.56 1.12
C ALA A 118 -22.08 4.46 0.53
N ASN A 119 -20.80 4.39 0.91
CA ASN A 119 -19.85 3.42 0.37
C ASN A 119 -18.82 2.97 1.42
N ILE A 120 -19.30 2.25 2.43
CA ILE A 120 -18.47 1.70 3.51
C ILE A 120 -17.40 0.75 2.95
N ALA A 121 -17.75 -0.12 2.00
CA ALA A 121 -16.81 -1.04 1.37
C ALA A 121 -15.68 -0.33 0.61
N GLY A 122 -16.00 0.75 -0.11
CA GLY A 122 -15.02 1.60 -0.78
C GLY A 122 -14.09 2.27 0.22
N PHE A 123 -14.63 2.82 1.30
CA PHE A 123 -13.84 3.40 2.39
C PHE A 123 -12.86 2.37 3.01
N ILE A 124 -13.35 1.17 3.34
CA ILE A 124 -12.52 0.07 3.86
C ILE A 124 -11.36 -0.24 2.90
N THR A 125 -11.66 -0.36 1.61
CA THR A 125 -10.66 -0.64 0.58
C THR A 125 -9.60 0.46 0.51
N SER A 126 -10.02 1.73 0.50
CA SER A 126 -9.12 2.87 0.51
C SER A 126 -8.22 2.88 1.76
N MET A 127 -8.76 2.59 2.95
CA MET A 127 -7.95 2.54 4.18
C MET A 127 -6.89 1.43 4.15
N LYS A 128 -7.21 0.25 3.60
CA LYS A 128 -6.23 -0.84 3.40
C LYS A 128 -5.15 -0.48 2.38
N ILE A 129 -5.53 0.22 1.31
CA ILE A 129 -4.57 0.74 0.32
C ILE A 129 -3.64 1.76 0.98
N PHE A 130 -4.17 2.73 1.72
CA PHE A 130 -3.35 3.71 2.43
C PHE A 130 -2.42 3.07 3.46
N GLN A 131 -2.88 2.08 4.24
CA GLN A 131 -2.01 1.33 5.16
C GLN A 131 -0.82 0.71 4.41
N SER A 132 -1.09 0.04 3.29
CA SER A 132 -0.06 -0.59 2.46
C SER A 132 0.91 0.44 1.89
N GLN A 133 0.39 1.55 1.36
CA GLN A 133 1.20 2.64 0.79
C GLN A 133 2.07 3.31 1.84
N LEU A 134 1.53 3.61 3.04
CA LEU A 134 2.27 4.22 4.14
C LEU A 134 3.44 3.34 4.59
N ILE A 135 3.21 2.03 4.74
CA ILE A 135 4.27 1.07 5.06
C ILE A 135 5.31 1.02 3.92
N GLN A 136 4.86 0.97 2.66
CA GLN A 136 5.73 0.91 1.49
C GLN A 136 6.65 2.13 1.37
N VAL A 137 6.15 3.33 1.70
CA VAL A 137 6.98 4.53 1.72
C VAL A 137 7.84 4.64 2.96
N GLY A 138 7.67 3.79 3.97
CA GLY A 138 8.56 3.68 5.13
C GLY A 138 8.08 4.43 6.36
N TRP A 139 6.77 4.65 6.51
CA TRP A 139 6.19 4.97 7.81
C TRP A 139 6.13 3.72 8.67
N THR A 140 6.47 3.87 9.95
CA THR A 140 6.26 2.83 10.96
C THR A 140 5.23 3.35 11.95
N PHE A 141 4.25 2.51 12.25
CA PHE A 141 3.19 2.81 13.21
C PHE A 141 3.12 1.66 14.20
N THR A 142 2.65 1.94 15.42
CA THR A 142 2.15 0.87 16.28
C THR A 142 0.88 0.28 15.66
N ASP A 143 0.60 -1.00 15.94
CA ASP A 143 -0.52 -1.73 15.32
C ASP A 143 -1.89 -1.04 15.49
N ASN A 144 -2.04 -0.23 16.54
CA ASN A 144 -3.24 0.51 16.90
C ASN A 144 -3.28 1.98 16.43
N ALA A 145 -2.15 2.60 16.06
CA ALA A 145 -2.12 4.03 15.73
C ALA A 145 -2.96 4.36 14.49
N ILE A 146 -2.85 3.54 13.44
CA ILE A 146 -3.65 3.73 12.22
C ILE A 146 -5.14 3.59 12.53
N GLY A 147 -5.53 2.63 13.37
CA GLY A 147 -6.94 2.44 13.72
C GLY A 147 -7.50 3.63 14.49
N HIS A 148 -6.77 4.20 15.44
CA HIS A 148 -7.14 5.47 16.09
C HIS A 148 -7.30 6.62 15.09
N MET A 149 -6.39 6.75 14.12
CA MET A 149 -6.50 7.79 13.09
C MET A 149 -7.72 7.58 12.18
N VAL A 150 -8.09 6.34 11.89
CA VAL A 150 -9.31 6.03 11.12
C VAL A 150 -10.56 6.33 11.92
N LEU A 151 -10.59 6.06 13.22
CA LEU A 151 -11.73 6.42 14.09
C LEU A 151 -12.00 7.93 14.08
N HIS A 152 -10.95 8.76 14.05
CA HIS A 152 -11.10 10.21 13.96
C HIS A 152 -11.77 10.71 12.68
N LYS A 153 -11.87 9.87 11.64
CA LYS A 153 -12.52 10.22 10.37
C LYS A 153 -14.02 10.07 10.41
N PHE A 154 -14.56 9.40 11.42
CA PHE A 154 -15.97 9.10 11.49
C PHE A 154 -16.78 10.35 11.86
N PRO A 155 -17.93 10.55 11.20
CA PRO A 155 -18.84 11.63 11.54
C PRO A 155 -19.49 11.42 12.92
N ILE A 156 -20.08 12.48 13.45
CA ILE A 156 -20.61 12.56 14.83
C ILE A 156 -21.74 11.55 15.08
N ASP A 157 -22.48 11.18 14.05
CA ASP A 157 -23.53 10.15 14.04
C ASP A 157 -23.01 8.73 14.26
N MET A 158 -21.72 8.46 14.02
CA MET A 158 -21.10 7.16 14.29
C MET A 158 -20.45 7.03 15.67
N LYS A 159 -20.76 7.94 16.61
CA LYS A 159 -20.23 7.92 17.98
C LYS A 159 -20.42 6.58 18.69
N ASP A 160 -21.52 5.89 18.44
CA ASP A 160 -21.79 4.59 19.08
C ASP A 160 -20.77 3.53 18.64
N ILE A 161 -20.39 3.51 17.36
CA ILE A 161 -19.38 2.59 16.82
C ILE A 161 -17.99 2.95 17.36
N VAL A 162 -17.67 4.25 17.40
CA VAL A 162 -16.42 4.71 18.01
C VAL A 162 -16.33 4.25 19.47
N ASN A 163 -17.40 4.46 20.25
CA ASN A 163 -17.46 4.06 21.65
C ASN A 163 -17.36 2.53 21.83
N GLN A 164 -18.04 1.74 20.99
CA GLN A 164 -17.94 0.28 21.03
C GLN A 164 -16.51 -0.21 20.78
N ILE A 165 -15.78 0.44 19.87
CA ILE A 165 -14.40 0.08 19.56
C ILE A 165 -13.46 0.53 20.68
N THR A 166 -13.59 1.76 21.19
CA THR A 166 -12.68 2.32 22.21
C THR A 166 -12.88 1.73 23.60
N HIS A 167 -14.07 1.22 23.92
CA HIS A 167 -14.36 0.58 25.21
C HIS A 167 -14.34 -0.95 25.11
N SER A 168 -13.91 -1.52 23.97
CA SER A 168 -13.65 -2.95 23.89
C SER A 168 -12.33 -3.31 24.59
N ASP A 169 -12.21 -4.54 25.09
CA ASP A 169 -10.96 -5.06 25.65
C ASP A 169 -9.84 -5.25 24.60
N LYS A 170 -10.10 -4.91 23.33
CA LYS A 170 -9.17 -5.05 22.21
C LYS A 170 -8.62 -3.70 21.81
N GLU A 171 -7.33 -3.67 21.51
CA GLU A 171 -6.72 -2.47 20.92
C GLU A 171 -7.37 -2.16 19.57
N PRO A 172 -7.63 -0.86 19.27
CA PRO A 172 -8.30 -0.44 18.05
C PRO A 172 -7.32 -0.46 16.88
N THR A 173 -6.93 -1.65 16.44
CA THR A 173 -6.17 -1.84 15.20
C THR A 173 -7.06 -1.57 13.99
N LEU A 174 -6.45 -1.30 12.83
CA LEU A 174 -7.21 -1.07 11.61
C LEU A 174 -8.15 -2.24 11.27
N GLU A 175 -7.74 -3.48 11.52
CA GLU A 175 -8.59 -4.64 11.23
C GLU A 175 -9.79 -4.72 12.21
N VAL A 176 -9.63 -4.34 13.48
CA VAL A 176 -10.75 -4.22 14.43
C VAL A 176 -11.76 -3.19 13.93
N VAL A 177 -11.28 -1.99 13.55
CA VAL A 177 -12.15 -0.92 13.02
C VAL A 177 -12.90 -1.39 11.77
N ILE A 178 -12.20 -2.06 10.84
CA ILE A 178 -12.80 -2.61 9.61
C ILE A 178 -13.86 -3.68 9.92
N ASN A 179 -13.61 -4.54 10.91
CA ASN A 179 -14.57 -5.57 11.30
C ASN A 179 -15.86 -4.95 11.85
N HIS A 180 -15.76 -3.93 12.70
CA HIS A 180 -16.93 -3.19 13.19
C HIS A 180 -17.68 -2.46 12.06
N LEU A 181 -16.97 -1.90 11.08
CA LEU A 181 -17.59 -1.29 9.90
C LEU A 181 -18.36 -2.30 9.05
N ARG A 182 -17.84 -3.53 8.88
CA ARG A 182 -18.55 -4.60 8.17
C ARG A 182 -19.83 -5.03 8.90
N ILE A 183 -19.76 -5.17 10.22
CA ILE A 183 -20.94 -5.46 11.06
C ILE A 183 -21.98 -4.36 10.91
N HIS A 184 -21.55 -3.09 10.95
CA HIS A 184 -22.44 -1.96 10.76
C HIS A 184 -23.11 -1.96 9.39
N GLN A 185 -22.35 -2.20 8.31
CA GLN A 185 -22.90 -2.31 6.96
C GLN A 185 -23.96 -3.43 6.88
N ASN A 186 -23.68 -4.62 7.42
CA ASN A 186 -24.64 -5.74 7.43
C ASN A 186 -25.92 -5.40 8.20
N ASN A 187 -25.81 -4.64 9.30
CA ASN A 187 -26.97 -4.22 10.08
C ASN A 187 -27.85 -3.21 9.31
N LEU A 188 -27.24 -2.29 8.56
CA LEU A 188 -27.97 -1.35 7.69
C LEU A 188 -28.74 -2.10 6.60
N GLU A 189 -28.07 -3.02 5.89
CA GLU A 189 -28.71 -3.85 4.85
C GLU A 189 -29.88 -4.70 5.41
N SER A 190 -29.72 -5.21 6.63
CA SER A 190 -30.78 -5.96 7.33
C SER A 190 -31.97 -5.07 7.69
N GLN A 191 -31.75 -3.84 8.15
CA GLN A 191 -32.81 -2.88 8.46
C GLN A 191 -33.55 -2.41 7.20
N GLU A 192 -32.85 -2.17 6.10
CA GLU A 192 -33.47 -1.83 4.81
C GLU A 192 -34.38 -2.97 4.31
N THR A 193 -33.94 -4.21 4.46
CA THR A 193 -34.73 -5.40 4.08
C THR A 193 -35.99 -5.54 4.93
N LEU A 194 -35.91 -5.27 6.24
CA LEU A 194 -37.06 -5.28 7.16
C LEU A 194 -38.05 -4.14 6.86
N ASN A 195 -37.54 -2.95 6.55
CA ASN A 195 -38.36 -1.78 6.22
C ASN A 195 -39.05 -1.92 4.86
N ALA A 196 -38.40 -2.57 3.88
CA ALA A 196 -39.02 -2.94 2.61
C ALA A 196 -40.13 -4.00 2.77
N GLY A 197 -39.98 -4.91 3.75
CA GLY A 197 -40.97 -5.93 4.10
C GLY A 197 -42.18 -5.44 4.91
N SER A 198 -42.12 -4.24 5.51
CA SER A 198 -43.18 -3.72 6.40
C SER A 198 -44.39 -3.10 5.68
N ARG A 199 -44.43 -3.08 4.34
CA ARG A 199 -45.65 -2.78 3.58
C ARG A 199 -46.51 -4.04 3.37
N SER A 200 -46.98 -4.68 4.43
CA SER A 200 -48.33 -5.29 4.51
C SER A 200 -48.58 -6.05 5.82
N ASN A 201 -49.62 -5.58 6.49
CA ASN A 201 -50.48 -6.22 7.50
C ASN A 201 -49.94 -6.42 8.93
N PRO A 202 -50.52 -5.74 9.93
CA PRO A 202 -50.37 -6.15 11.33
C PRO A 202 -51.11 -7.48 11.54
N ILE A 203 -50.40 -8.51 12.00
CA ILE A 203 -51.01 -9.77 12.45
C ILE A 203 -51.68 -9.49 13.79
N THR A 204 -53.00 -9.39 13.80
CA THR A 204 -53.82 -9.40 15.01
C THR A 204 -53.89 -10.82 15.57
N LEU A 205 -53.43 -11.00 16.81
CA LEU A 205 -53.53 -12.26 17.56
C LEU A 205 -54.99 -12.47 18.01
N PHE A 206 -55.74 -13.32 17.30
CA PHE A 206 -57.04 -13.80 17.78
C PHE A 206 -56.83 -14.98 18.73
N THR A 207 -57.05 -14.77 20.02
CA THR A 207 -57.26 -15.85 21.00
C THR A 207 -58.72 -16.26 20.98
N ASP A 208 -59.01 -17.47 20.49
CA ASP A 208 -60.33 -18.09 20.60
C ASP A 208 -60.40 -18.89 21.92
N GLU A 209 -61.04 -18.31 22.94
CA GLU A 209 -61.36 -18.96 24.22
C GLU A 209 -62.73 -19.67 24.17
N SER A 210 -62.91 -20.66 23.30
CA SER A 210 -64.19 -21.39 23.26
C SER A 210 -64.07 -22.91 23.13
N LYS A 211 -63.42 -23.55 24.11
CA LYS A 211 -63.78 -24.92 24.52
C LYS A 211 -63.73 -25.08 26.04
N LYS A 212 -64.89 -24.92 26.68
CA LYS A 212 -65.18 -25.50 28.00
C LYS A 212 -66.23 -26.60 27.81
N CYS A 213 -65.81 -27.80 28.28
CA CYS A 213 -66.57 -29.02 28.58
C CYS A 213 -67.45 -29.62 27.49
#